data_AF-A0A820RS23-F1
#
_entry.id   AF-A0A820RS23-F1
#
_cell.length_a   1.000
_cell.length_b   1.000
_cell.length_c   1.000
_cell.angle_alpha   90.00
_cell.angle_beta   90.00
_cell.angle_gamma   90.00
#
_symmetry.space_group_name_H-M   'P 1'
#
loop_
_entity.id
_entity.type
_entity.pdbx_description
1 polymer ?
#
loop_
_entity_poly.entity_id
_entity_poly.type
_entity_poly.pdbx_seq_one_letter_code
_entity_poly.pdbx_strand_id
1 'polypeptide(L)'
;VQWGVFSPMFRTHCTKNANNDRRLWTFPWIYQNNLARFTRLRQALIPYIYTAARHTYDSGLSIVLPLYYYYPEHDEAYSYANQYYFGQSIFVSPITQPINTTTGLVHNWPIWFPPDFQWVNFFNSDLSSTSTMKSFTIDEMPVYAQVGSIIPLLPEPKSSRERIGRAQQIPQSLLLYTLIGGSSKGRGYVYDDDGLTIAYQDPSRSTSAITRFYYIVSVNTLQFTISAASGSFSTFPTSRTYEIQLRGVFPATNVLINNVSSSFEPFNELVNGQDDIKNGYTYDGSTLSIIIYIRQAVSTSESVVIEVELSESISNPLLVRTPISFISLLSRCQLAKARLDYEWGIRTVYMDDYPLLLDAAATGLRITHRPSTAKRELNAFYNKRIPGACNELATKIDNIDPNIRNILLAQLQCNLFTKKKFNKIWNLKKSSKI
;
A
#
# COMPACT_ATOMS: atom_id res chain seq x y z
N VAL A 1 2.80 15.21 -9.37
CA VAL A 1 1.92 15.02 -8.17
C VAL A 1 2.37 13.85 -7.32
N GLN A 2 2.51 12.64 -7.88
CA GLN A 2 2.97 11.44 -7.14
C GLN A 2 4.23 11.70 -6.30
N TRP A 3 5.31 12.20 -6.91
CA TRP A 3 6.54 12.59 -6.20
C TRP A 3 6.31 13.60 -5.07
N GLY A 4 5.51 14.64 -5.32
CA GLY A 4 5.23 15.70 -4.34
C GLY A 4 4.53 15.21 -3.07
N VAL A 5 3.81 14.08 -3.10
CA VAL A 5 3.21 13.46 -1.90
C VAL A 5 4.27 13.14 -0.85
N PHE A 6 5.44 12.68 -1.31
CA PHE A 6 6.58 12.29 -0.49
C PHE A 6 7.64 13.40 -0.41
N SER A 7 7.19 14.64 -0.24
CA SER A 7 8.04 15.81 0.00
C SER A 7 7.61 16.53 1.27
N PRO A 8 8.42 17.41 1.88
CA PRO A 8 8.02 18.10 3.10
C PRO A 8 6.76 18.95 2.90
N MET A 9 6.64 19.60 1.74
CA MET A 9 5.53 20.48 1.38
C MET A 9 4.83 20.03 0.09
N PHE A 10 3.54 19.73 0.18
CA PHE A 10 2.73 19.39 -0.99
C PHE A 10 1.99 20.63 -1.51
N ARG A 11 2.55 21.29 -2.53
CA ARG A 11 1.98 22.50 -3.14
C ARG A 11 2.08 22.43 -4.67
N THR A 12 0.95 22.55 -5.37
CA THR A 12 0.95 22.74 -6.83
C THR A 12 1.11 24.22 -7.16
N HIS A 13 2.01 24.52 -8.08
CA HIS A 13 2.29 25.90 -8.51
C HIS A 13 2.57 25.93 -10.00
N CYS A 14 2.12 27.00 -10.67
CA CYS A 14 2.38 27.25 -12.08
C CYS A 14 2.40 28.75 -12.33
N THR A 15 3.00 29.16 -13.45
CA THR A 15 2.92 30.55 -13.92
C THR A 15 1.49 30.91 -14.29
N LYS A 16 1.17 32.22 -14.30
CA LYS A 16 -0.14 32.75 -14.71
C LYS A 16 -0.30 32.65 -16.23
N ASN A 17 -0.49 31.44 -16.73
CA ASN A 17 -0.76 31.12 -18.12
C ASN A 17 -2.10 30.37 -18.21
N ALA A 18 -2.97 30.75 -19.14
CA ALA A 18 -4.28 30.12 -19.34
C ALA A 18 -4.20 28.63 -19.69
N ASN A 19 -3.07 28.19 -20.28
CA ASN A 19 -2.83 26.79 -20.63
C ASN A 19 -2.38 25.93 -19.43
N ASN A 20 -2.11 26.53 -18.28
CA ASN A 20 -1.71 25.81 -17.07
C ASN A 20 -2.90 25.69 -16.12
N ASP A 21 -3.34 24.46 -15.84
CA ASP A 21 -4.34 24.19 -14.80
C ASP A 21 -3.72 23.47 -13.60
N ARG A 22 -4.17 23.83 -12.40
CA ARG A 22 -3.76 23.23 -11.12
C ARG A 22 -4.85 22.38 -10.49
N ARG A 23 -6.08 22.45 -11.03
CA ARG A 23 -7.23 21.70 -10.57
C ARG A 23 -7.08 20.26 -11.03
N LEU A 24 -6.92 19.34 -10.09
CA LEU A 24 -6.65 17.93 -10.41
C LEU A 24 -7.80 17.27 -11.19
N TRP A 25 -9.02 17.79 -11.09
CA TRP A 25 -10.22 17.26 -11.76
C TRP A 25 -10.38 17.70 -13.21
N THR A 26 -9.51 18.55 -13.76
CA THR A 26 -9.57 18.95 -15.18
C THR A 26 -8.75 18.04 -16.09
N PHE A 27 -7.97 17.12 -15.51
CA PHE A 27 -7.20 16.14 -16.25
C PHE A 27 -8.09 14.98 -16.71
N PRO A 28 -7.76 14.31 -17.84
CA PRO A 28 -8.48 13.12 -18.30
C PRO A 28 -8.65 12.06 -17.20
N TRP A 29 -9.79 11.36 -17.23
CA TRP A 29 -10.21 10.39 -16.20
C TRP A 29 -9.10 9.37 -15.84
N ILE A 30 -8.38 8.89 -16.85
CA ILE A 30 -7.29 7.91 -16.70
C ILE A 30 -6.16 8.39 -15.78
N TYR A 31 -5.96 9.71 -15.69
CA TYR A 31 -4.99 10.33 -14.78
C TYR A 31 -5.65 10.83 -13.50
N GLN A 32 -6.91 11.29 -13.58
CA GLN A 32 -7.64 11.88 -12.47
C GLN A 32 -7.72 10.96 -11.25
N ASN A 33 -7.98 9.67 -11.45
CA ASN A 33 -8.01 8.70 -10.34
C ASN A 33 -6.67 8.61 -9.61
N ASN A 34 -5.57 8.59 -10.35
CA ASN A 34 -4.23 8.52 -9.80
C ASN A 34 -3.90 9.83 -9.04
N LEU A 35 -4.24 10.98 -9.61
CA LEU A 35 -4.10 12.28 -8.95
C LEU A 35 -4.90 12.36 -7.64
N ALA A 36 -6.14 11.90 -7.65
CA ALA A 36 -7.00 11.86 -6.47
C ALA A 36 -6.45 10.90 -5.40
N ARG A 37 -6.07 9.67 -5.79
CA ARG A 37 -5.47 8.66 -4.91
C ARG A 37 -4.24 9.20 -4.19
N PHE A 38 -3.28 9.76 -4.91
CA PHE A 38 -2.05 10.29 -4.30
C PHE A 38 -2.31 11.54 -3.44
N THR A 39 -3.27 12.38 -3.81
CA THR A 39 -3.65 13.53 -2.98
C THR A 39 -4.32 13.10 -1.68
N ARG A 40 -5.19 12.08 -1.70
CA ARG A 40 -5.77 11.48 -0.50
C ARG A 40 -4.70 10.83 0.36
N LEU A 41 -3.77 10.09 -0.25
CA LEU A 41 -2.62 9.50 0.44
C LEU A 41 -1.80 10.56 1.18
N ARG A 42 -1.54 11.72 0.57
CA ARG A 42 -0.85 12.83 1.25
C ARG A 42 -1.57 13.27 2.52
N GLN A 43 -2.90 13.34 2.49
CA GLN A 43 -3.69 13.71 3.67
C GLN A 43 -3.68 12.59 4.71
N ALA A 44 -3.80 11.34 4.28
CA ALA A 44 -3.71 10.17 5.15
C ALA A 44 -2.35 10.09 5.85
N LEU A 45 -1.25 10.45 5.19
CA LEU A 45 0.11 10.43 5.73
C LEU A 45 0.40 11.50 6.80
N ILE A 46 -0.54 12.38 7.14
CA ILE A 46 -0.29 13.47 8.10
C ILE A 46 0.31 12.98 9.44
N PRO A 47 -0.20 11.92 10.11
CA PRO A 47 0.38 11.45 11.36
C PRO A 47 1.85 11.01 11.21
N TYR A 48 2.17 10.31 10.12
CA TYR A 48 3.55 9.92 9.78
C TYR A 48 4.45 11.13 9.51
N ILE A 49 3.98 12.07 8.69
CA ILE A 49 4.74 13.27 8.31
C ILE A 49 4.98 14.17 9.53
N TYR A 50 3.98 14.33 10.39
CA TYR A 50 4.10 15.13 11.60
C TYR A 50 5.07 14.51 12.60
N THR A 51 5.03 13.17 12.74
CA THR A 51 6.03 12.43 13.51
C THR A 51 7.44 12.61 12.94
N ALA A 52 7.60 12.56 11.62
CA ALA A 52 8.89 12.83 10.97
C ALA A 52 9.35 14.29 11.12
N ALA A 53 8.42 15.25 11.14
CA ALA A 53 8.72 16.66 11.41
C ALA A 53 9.21 16.86 12.84
N ARG A 54 8.61 16.17 13.83
CA ARG A 54 9.12 16.16 15.20
C ARG A 54 10.54 15.61 15.28
N HIS A 55 10.80 14.47 14.63
CA HIS A 55 12.16 13.94 14.55
C HIS A 55 13.14 14.93 13.90
N THR A 56 12.71 15.65 12.87
CA THR A 56 13.52 16.71 12.24
C THR A 56 13.85 17.83 13.23
N TYR A 57 12.89 18.24 14.04
CA TYR A 57 13.10 19.24 15.10
C TYR A 57 14.12 18.77 16.13
N ASP A 58 14.00 17.52 16.62
CA ASP A 58 14.88 17.00 17.67
C ASP A 58 16.30 16.69 17.19
N SER A 59 16.47 16.22 15.94
CA SER A 59 17.75 15.74 15.42
C SER A 59 18.45 16.67 14.44
N GLY A 60 17.72 17.63 13.85
CA GLY A 60 18.18 18.43 12.71
C GLY A 60 18.21 17.68 11.38
N LEU A 61 17.88 16.38 11.34
CA LEU A 61 17.84 15.59 10.11
C LEU A 61 16.54 15.81 9.34
N SER A 62 16.64 16.25 8.09
CA SER A 62 15.50 16.51 7.20
C SER A 62 14.59 15.28 7.03
N ILE A 63 13.28 15.53 6.88
CA ILE A 63 12.27 14.53 6.49
C ILE A 63 12.67 13.82 5.18
N VAL A 64 13.28 14.56 4.25
CA VAL A 64 13.84 14.00 3.01
C VAL A 64 15.34 13.88 3.22
N LEU A 65 15.83 12.64 3.31
CA LEU A 65 17.24 12.35 3.56
C LEU A 65 17.84 11.53 2.41
N PRO A 66 18.94 11.97 1.78
CA PRO A 66 19.59 11.20 0.73
C PRO A 66 20.26 9.94 1.31
N LEU A 67 20.41 8.90 0.50
CA LEU A 67 20.88 7.60 0.99
C LEU A 67 22.31 7.64 1.54
N TYR A 68 23.19 8.45 0.98
CA TYR A 68 24.60 8.53 1.39
C TYR A 68 24.78 9.08 2.82
N TYR A 69 23.75 9.62 3.47
CA TYR A 69 23.81 9.96 4.90
C TYR A 69 23.84 8.73 5.80
N TYR A 70 23.12 7.66 5.42
CA TYR A 70 23.11 6.40 6.15
C TYR A 70 24.10 5.39 5.59
N TYR A 71 24.47 5.54 4.32
CA TYR A 71 25.33 4.61 3.59
C TYR A 71 26.54 5.32 2.95
N PRO A 72 27.37 6.05 3.74
CA PRO A 72 28.47 6.82 3.17
C PRO A 72 29.59 5.94 2.58
N GLU A 73 29.69 4.67 2.99
CA GLU A 73 30.66 3.69 2.47
C GLU A 73 30.19 2.94 1.21
N HIS A 74 28.97 3.19 0.74
CA HIS A 74 28.42 2.54 -0.45
C HIS A 74 28.39 3.51 -1.64
N ASP A 75 29.19 3.23 -2.68
CA ASP A 75 29.23 4.02 -3.92
C ASP A 75 27.86 4.12 -4.60
N GLU A 76 27.01 3.11 -4.45
CA GLU A 76 25.65 3.11 -4.98
C GLU A 76 24.77 4.19 -4.36
N ALA A 77 25.00 4.55 -3.09
CA ALA A 77 24.26 5.62 -2.42
C ALA A 77 24.49 6.99 -3.06
N TYR A 78 25.64 7.19 -3.70
CA TYR A 78 25.98 8.39 -4.48
C TYR A 78 25.56 8.26 -5.95
N SER A 79 25.70 7.07 -6.53
CA SER A 79 25.41 6.82 -7.96
C SER A 79 23.91 6.84 -8.26
N TYR A 80 23.07 6.37 -7.32
CA TYR A 80 21.61 6.37 -7.47
C TYR A 80 20.99 7.61 -6.80
N ALA A 81 21.31 8.79 -7.33
CA ALA A 81 20.95 10.09 -6.74
C ALA A 81 19.45 10.39 -6.64
N ASN A 82 18.61 9.75 -7.47
CA ASN A 82 17.15 9.96 -7.49
C ASN A 82 16.41 9.07 -6.48
N GLN A 83 16.99 8.85 -5.30
CA GLN A 83 16.42 8.02 -4.25
C GLN A 83 16.67 8.63 -2.89
N TYR A 84 15.69 8.55 -2.00
CA TYR A 84 15.79 9.15 -0.67
C TYR A 84 14.88 8.45 0.34
N TYR A 85 15.25 8.60 1.61
CA TYR A 85 14.36 8.32 2.73
C TYR A 85 13.35 9.45 2.88
N PHE A 86 12.08 9.09 3.03
CA PHE A 86 11.01 9.98 3.43
C PHE A 86 10.57 9.61 4.85
N GLY A 87 10.95 10.42 5.82
CA GLY A 87 10.88 10.05 7.23
C GLY A 87 11.84 8.90 7.55
N GLN A 88 11.50 8.09 8.54
CA GLN A 88 12.40 7.07 9.10
C GLN A 88 12.25 5.67 8.45
N SER A 89 11.19 5.45 7.67
CA SER A 89 10.76 4.09 7.31
C SER A 89 10.36 3.94 5.86
N ILE A 90 10.10 5.04 5.14
CA ILE A 90 9.73 5.03 3.73
C ILE A 90 10.96 5.41 2.89
N PHE A 91 11.13 4.71 1.80
CA PHE A 91 12.12 4.92 0.75
C PHE A 91 11.41 5.21 -0.56
N VAL A 92 11.87 6.23 -1.28
CA VAL A 92 11.21 6.73 -2.49
C VAL A 92 12.21 6.83 -3.63
N SER A 93 11.83 6.32 -4.80
CA SER A 93 12.58 6.49 -6.05
C SER A 93 11.63 7.09 -7.10
N PRO A 94 11.54 8.43 -7.19
CA PRO A 94 10.60 9.09 -8.10
C PRO A 94 10.97 8.86 -9.56
N ILE A 95 9.99 8.48 -10.38
CA ILE A 95 10.18 8.34 -11.82
C ILE A 95 10.27 9.73 -12.47
N THR A 96 11.39 10.00 -13.13
CA THR A 96 11.65 11.27 -13.83
C THR A 96 11.83 11.08 -15.34
N GLN A 97 11.39 9.94 -15.87
CA GLN A 97 11.40 9.63 -17.30
C GLN A 97 9.98 9.59 -17.89
N PRO A 98 9.80 10.01 -19.15
CA PRO A 98 8.53 9.90 -19.83
C PRO A 98 8.17 8.43 -20.06
N ILE A 99 6.86 8.13 -20.04
CA ILE A 99 6.36 6.80 -20.34
C ILE A 99 6.55 6.47 -21.82
N ASN A 100 6.92 5.23 -22.14
CA ASN A 100 6.99 4.78 -23.52
C ASN A 100 5.57 4.65 -24.07
N THR A 101 5.28 5.31 -25.20
CA THR A 101 3.92 5.34 -25.78
C THR A 101 3.49 4.02 -26.42
N THR A 102 4.43 3.15 -26.77
CA THR A 102 4.15 1.84 -27.38
C THR A 102 3.88 0.76 -26.33
N THR A 103 4.56 0.82 -25.18
CA THR A 103 4.41 -0.19 -24.12
C THR A 103 3.59 0.30 -22.93
N GLY A 104 3.37 1.60 -22.80
CA GLY A 104 2.69 2.20 -21.65
C GLY A 104 3.45 1.96 -20.34
N LEU A 105 4.78 1.87 -20.41
CA LEU A 105 5.66 1.62 -19.27
C LEU A 105 6.86 2.57 -19.29
N VAL A 106 7.36 2.91 -18.12
CA VAL A 106 8.76 3.27 -17.95
C VAL A 106 9.53 1.97 -17.74
N HIS A 107 10.46 1.67 -18.63
CA HIS A 107 11.27 0.46 -18.56
C HIS A 107 12.60 0.72 -17.87
N ASN A 108 13.14 -0.31 -17.22
CA ASN A 108 14.51 -0.32 -16.72
C ASN A 108 14.82 0.87 -15.79
N TRP A 109 13.84 1.26 -14.97
CA TRP A 109 14.04 2.29 -13.97
C TRP A 109 14.98 1.76 -12.88
N PRO A 110 16.13 2.42 -12.64
CA PRO A 110 17.16 1.94 -11.73
C PRO A 110 16.78 2.23 -10.28
N ILE A 111 16.82 1.20 -9.45
CA ILE A 111 16.56 1.26 -8.02
C ILE A 111 17.63 0.45 -7.30
N TRP A 112 18.36 1.10 -6.41
CA TRP A 112 19.26 0.44 -5.47
C TRP A 112 18.60 0.41 -4.09
N PHE A 113 18.47 -0.80 -3.54
CA PHE A 113 17.92 -1.02 -2.21
C PHE A 113 19.05 -1.09 -1.19
N PRO A 114 19.01 -0.28 -0.12
CA PRO A 114 20.00 -0.37 0.94
C PRO A 114 20.01 -1.75 1.61
N PRO A 115 21.19 -2.31 1.93
CA PRO A 115 21.35 -3.73 2.27
C PRO A 115 20.90 -4.12 3.69
N ASP A 116 20.79 -3.17 4.62
CA ASP A 116 20.50 -3.46 6.04
C ASP A 116 19.13 -4.08 6.29
N PHE A 117 18.20 -3.84 5.37
CA PHE A 117 16.81 -4.24 5.48
C PHE A 117 16.32 -4.88 4.20
N GLN A 118 15.37 -5.80 4.34
CA GLN A 118 14.48 -6.08 3.23
C GLN A 118 13.47 -4.95 3.10
N TRP A 119 13.13 -4.63 1.86
CA TRP A 119 12.18 -3.58 1.54
C TRP A 119 10.91 -4.20 0.98
N VAL A 120 9.79 -3.57 1.29
CA VAL A 120 8.47 -3.98 0.81
C VAL A 120 7.81 -2.78 0.16
N ASN A 121 7.29 -2.96 -1.04
CA ASN A 121 6.63 -1.90 -1.76
C ASN A 121 5.40 -1.45 -0.98
N PHE A 122 5.29 -0.14 -0.79
CA PHE A 122 4.30 0.49 0.06
C PHE A 122 2.87 0.22 -0.41
N PHE A 123 2.63 0.04 -1.72
CA PHE A 123 1.29 -0.08 -2.28
C PHE A 123 0.83 -1.52 -2.48
N ASN A 124 1.70 -2.39 -2.96
CA ASN A 124 1.35 -3.75 -3.37
C ASN A 124 1.96 -4.83 -2.48
N SER A 125 2.73 -4.45 -1.46
CA SER A 125 3.38 -5.38 -0.53
C SER A 125 4.44 -6.30 -1.18
N ASP A 126 4.91 -5.98 -2.38
CA ASP A 126 5.94 -6.76 -3.07
C ASP A 126 7.29 -6.56 -2.37
N LEU A 127 7.96 -7.66 -2.03
CA LEU A 127 9.34 -7.56 -1.54
C LEU A 127 10.27 -7.04 -2.64
N SER A 128 11.27 -6.27 -2.24
CA SER A 128 12.36 -5.85 -3.10
C SER A 128 13.06 -7.08 -3.66
N SER A 129 13.13 -7.15 -4.99
CA SER A 129 13.91 -8.15 -5.70
C SER A 129 15.38 -7.76 -5.73
N THR A 130 16.26 -8.73 -5.96
CA THR A 130 17.68 -8.48 -6.29
C THR A 130 17.87 -7.70 -7.59
N SER A 131 16.87 -7.70 -8.49
CA SER A 131 16.90 -6.86 -9.70
C SER A 131 16.80 -5.39 -9.34
N THR A 132 17.81 -4.63 -9.76
CA THR A 132 17.87 -3.17 -9.65
C THR A 132 17.08 -2.46 -10.75
N MET A 133 16.70 -3.17 -11.81
CA MET A 133 15.93 -2.60 -12.93
C MET A 133 14.47 -3.04 -12.84
N LYS A 134 13.56 -2.07 -12.80
CA LYS A 134 12.11 -2.30 -12.68
C LYS A 134 11.32 -1.54 -13.74
N SER A 135 10.10 -1.99 -14.02
CA SER A 135 9.19 -1.33 -14.96
C SER A 135 7.91 -0.92 -14.28
N PHE A 136 7.43 0.29 -14.58
CA PHE A 136 6.30 0.90 -13.90
C PHE A 136 5.28 1.46 -14.90
N THR A 137 4.00 1.29 -14.59
CA THR A 137 2.89 1.96 -15.28
C THR A 137 2.69 3.39 -14.74
N ILE A 138 1.82 4.18 -15.38
CA ILE A 138 1.55 5.58 -14.98
C ILE A 138 0.96 5.72 -13.57
N ASP A 139 0.27 4.69 -13.08
CA ASP A 139 -0.39 4.61 -11.78
C ASP A 139 0.46 3.91 -10.69
N GLU A 140 1.63 3.40 -11.08
CA GLU A 140 2.62 2.87 -10.16
C GLU A 140 3.66 3.95 -9.82
N MET A 141 4.07 3.99 -8.56
CA MET A 141 5.20 4.80 -8.11
C MET A 141 6.13 3.93 -7.26
N PRO A 142 7.46 3.99 -7.45
CA PRO A 142 8.39 3.22 -6.66
C PRO A 142 8.53 3.85 -5.25
N VAL A 143 7.73 3.31 -4.33
CA VAL A 143 7.73 3.66 -2.91
C VAL A 143 7.81 2.37 -2.13
N TYR A 144 8.75 2.29 -1.22
CA TYR A 144 9.02 1.12 -0.41
C TYR A 144 9.05 1.53 1.05
N ALA A 145 8.78 0.59 1.94
CA ALA A 145 9.06 0.75 3.35
C ALA A 145 9.96 -0.39 3.83
N GLN A 146 10.62 -0.19 4.95
CA GLN A 146 11.32 -1.29 5.63
C GLN A 146 10.30 -2.37 6.02
N VAL A 147 10.64 -3.63 5.76
CA VAL A 147 9.80 -4.76 6.19
C VAL A 147 9.58 -4.70 7.72
N GLY A 148 8.33 -4.86 8.15
CA GLY A 148 7.92 -4.74 9.55
C GLY A 148 7.56 -3.31 9.99
N SER A 149 7.53 -2.34 9.08
CA SER A 149 7.08 -0.99 9.40
C SER A 149 5.58 -0.95 9.68
N ILE A 150 5.21 -0.27 10.77
CA ILE A 150 3.83 0.14 11.07
C ILE A 150 3.75 1.65 10.84
N ILE A 151 3.07 2.06 9.78
CA ILE A 151 3.00 3.46 9.34
C ILE A 151 1.63 4.03 9.78
N PRO A 152 1.59 5.01 10.71
CA PRO A 152 0.35 5.62 11.12
C PRO A 152 -0.19 6.55 10.03
N LEU A 153 -1.42 6.30 9.64
CA LEU A 153 -2.20 7.05 8.67
C LEU A 153 -3.51 7.52 9.30
N LEU A 154 -4.24 8.39 8.61
CA LEU A 154 -5.64 8.64 8.89
C LEU A 154 -6.49 7.66 8.07
N PRO A 155 -7.57 7.11 8.65
CA PRO A 155 -8.51 6.27 7.91
C PRO A 155 -9.18 7.06 6.78
N GLU A 156 -9.71 6.35 5.79
CA GLU A 156 -10.51 6.97 4.73
C GLU A 156 -11.76 7.66 5.33
N PRO A 157 -12.20 8.79 4.75
CA PRO A 157 -13.32 9.55 5.28
C PRO A 157 -14.63 8.77 5.08
N LYS A 158 -15.55 8.85 6.05
CA LYS A 158 -16.85 8.15 5.97
C LYS A 158 -17.78 8.80 4.93
N SER A 159 -17.52 10.04 4.55
CA SER A 159 -18.29 10.77 3.54
C SER A 159 -17.42 11.65 2.65
N SER A 160 -17.90 11.95 1.44
CA SER A 160 -17.22 12.84 0.49
C SER A 160 -17.10 14.30 0.97
N ARG A 161 -17.81 14.67 2.05
CA ARG A 161 -17.78 16.00 2.66
C ARG A 161 -16.73 16.12 3.76
N GLU A 162 -16.31 15.00 4.33
CA GLU A 162 -15.24 14.96 5.33
C GLU A 162 -13.88 15.20 4.68
N ARG A 163 -13.05 15.99 5.36
CA ARG A 163 -11.63 16.11 4.99
C ARG A 163 -10.88 15.02 5.73
N ILE A 164 -9.98 14.33 5.02
CA ILE A 164 -9.20 13.22 5.59
C ILE A 164 -8.34 13.70 6.76
N GLY A 165 -7.64 14.82 6.62
CA GLY A 165 -6.79 15.34 7.70
C GLY A 165 -6.24 16.75 7.49
N ARG A 166 -5.80 17.35 8.60
CA ARG A 166 -5.03 18.60 8.66
C ARG A 166 -3.97 18.48 9.77
N ALA A 167 -2.78 19.03 9.57
CA ALA A 167 -1.69 18.93 10.54
C ALA A 167 -2.03 19.56 11.91
N GLN A 168 -2.94 20.55 11.93
CA GLN A 168 -3.39 21.24 13.16
C GLN A 168 -4.50 20.48 13.91
N GLN A 169 -4.85 19.26 13.48
CA GLN A 169 -5.91 18.48 14.09
C GLN A 169 -5.34 17.17 14.64
N ILE A 170 -5.55 16.94 15.94
CA ILE A 170 -5.15 15.72 16.60
C ILE A 170 -6.05 14.58 16.14
N PRO A 171 -5.50 13.47 15.62
CA PRO A 171 -6.29 12.34 15.16
C PRO A 171 -7.07 11.70 16.31
N GLN A 172 -8.39 11.55 16.15
CA GLN A 172 -9.25 10.74 17.02
C GLN A 172 -9.26 9.26 16.58
N SER A 173 -8.91 9.03 15.32
CA SER A 173 -8.82 7.72 14.68
C SER A 173 -7.50 7.58 13.96
N LEU A 174 -6.87 6.42 14.08
CA LEU A 174 -5.63 6.10 13.36
C LEU A 174 -5.80 4.81 12.56
N LEU A 175 -5.33 4.84 11.32
CA LEU A 175 -5.08 3.67 10.51
C LEU A 175 -3.62 3.24 10.70
N LEU A 176 -3.40 2.05 11.24
CA LEU A 176 -2.09 1.45 11.43
C LEU A 176 -1.75 0.55 10.22
N TYR A 177 -1.11 1.16 9.22
CA TYR A 177 -0.75 0.51 7.97
C TYR A 177 0.49 -0.37 8.16
N THR A 178 0.30 -1.68 8.27
CA THR A 178 1.32 -2.62 8.75
C THR A 178 1.86 -3.48 7.61
N LEU A 179 3.10 -3.21 7.21
CA LEU A 179 3.77 -3.86 6.10
C LEU A 179 4.60 -5.06 6.58
N ILE A 180 3.95 -6.22 6.73
CA ILE A 180 4.54 -7.40 7.38
C ILE A 180 5.73 -7.97 6.60
N GLY A 181 5.59 -8.14 5.28
CA GLY A 181 6.67 -8.57 4.40
C GLY A 181 7.41 -9.85 4.82
N GLY A 182 6.72 -10.77 5.53
CA GLY A 182 7.32 -12.00 6.07
C GLY A 182 8.15 -11.83 7.36
N SER A 183 8.26 -10.62 7.93
CA SER A 183 8.95 -10.42 9.20
C SER A 183 8.11 -10.89 10.39
N SER A 184 8.75 -11.60 11.31
CA SER A 184 8.15 -12.06 12.57
C SER A 184 8.00 -10.96 13.61
N LYS A 185 8.49 -9.75 13.35
CA LYS A 185 8.31 -8.60 14.24
C LYS A 185 8.22 -7.29 13.46
N GLY A 186 7.53 -6.33 14.02
CA GLY A 186 7.46 -4.99 13.45
C GLY A 186 7.12 -3.94 14.49
N ARG A 187 7.32 -2.67 14.12
CA ARG A 187 7.13 -1.54 15.02
C ARG A 187 6.81 -0.25 14.28
N GLY A 188 6.22 0.68 15.02
CA GLY A 188 5.99 2.05 14.61
C GLY A 188 5.60 2.89 15.82
N TYR A 189 5.47 4.19 15.61
CA TYR A 189 4.97 5.10 16.63
C TYR A 189 4.37 6.34 15.97
N VAL A 190 3.55 7.05 16.74
CA VAL A 190 3.01 8.36 16.38
C VAL A 190 3.35 9.35 17.50
N TYR A 191 3.72 10.56 17.10
CA TYR A 191 3.89 11.70 17.99
C TYR A 191 2.68 12.64 17.86
N ASP A 192 2.16 13.08 19.00
CA ASP A 192 1.06 14.03 19.10
C ASP A 192 1.48 15.23 19.99
N ASP A 193 1.11 16.43 19.58
CA ASP A 193 1.05 17.63 20.41
C ASP A 193 -0.19 18.46 20.02
N ASP A 194 -0.32 19.69 20.52
CA ASP A 194 -1.49 20.52 20.23
C ASP A 194 -1.60 21.02 18.78
N GLY A 195 -0.55 20.83 17.96
CA GLY A 195 -0.51 21.21 16.54
C GLY A 195 -0.58 22.72 16.25
N LEU A 196 -0.52 23.57 17.29
CA LEU A 196 -0.85 25.00 17.20
C LEU A 196 0.17 25.90 17.90
N THR A 197 0.64 25.52 19.08
CA THR A 197 1.51 26.36 19.91
C THR A 197 2.97 25.92 19.85
N ILE A 198 3.84 26.70 20.49
CA ILE A 198 5.26 26.35 20.68
C ILE A 198 5.51 25.63 22.01
N ALA A 199 4.47 25.14 22.69
CA ALA A 199 4.61 24.49 24.00
C ALA A 199 5.52 23.25 23.96
N TYR A 200 5.59 22.56 22.82
CA TYR A 200 6.50 21.41 22.60
C TYR A 200 7.99 21.75 22.82
N GLN A 201 8.36 23.04 22.84
CA GLN A 201 9.72 23.51 23.09
C GLN A 201 10.08 23.58 24.58
N ASP A 202 9.10 23.59 25.47
CA ASP A 202 9.29 23.69 26.92
C ASP A 202 9.43 22.28 27.54
N PRO A 203 10.64 21.85 27.94
CA PRO A 203 10.85 20.53 28.51
C PRO A 203 10.29 20.39 29.93
N SER A 204 9.88 21.49 30.59
CA SER A 204 9.34 21.46 31.95
C SER A 204 7.85 21.08 32.02
N ARG A 205 7.19 20.99 30.86
CA ARG A 205 5.76 20.70 30.75
C ARG A 205 5.52 19.43 29.95
N SER A 206 4.51 18.66 30.33
CA SER A 206 4.00 17.59 29.47
C SER A 206 3.19 18.23 28.33
N THR A 207 3.80 18.30 27.15
CA THR A 207 3.26 19.03 25.98
C THR A 207 3.09 18.16 24.75
N SER A 208 3.43 16.87 24.87
CA SER A 208 3.30 15.89 23.80
C SER A 208 3.02 14.50 24.35
N ALA A 209 2.49 13.63 23.49
CA ALA A 209 2.28 12.23 23.76
C ALA A 209 2.86 11.37 22.64
N ILE A 210 3.34 10.17 22.98
CA ILE A 210 3.82 9.18 22.02
C ILE A 210 3.05 7.88 22.23
N THR A 211 2.38 7.40 21.18
CA THR A 211 1.78 6.06 21.15
C THR A 211 2.66 5.15 20.31
N ARG A 212 3.07 4.01 20.87
CA ARG A 212 3.90 3.01 20.19
C ARG A 212 3.05 1.83 19.75
N PHE A 213 3.44 1.24 18.63
CA PHE A 213 2.80 0.06 18.06
C PHE A 213 3.87 -0.99 17.78
N TYR A 214 3.57 -2.25 18.01
CA TYR A 214 4.43 -3.35 17.61
C TYR A 214 3.63 -4.60 17.33
N TYR A 215 4.22 -5.53 16.59
CA TYR A 215 3.67 -6.87 16.45
C TYR A 215 4.77 -7.92 16.55
N ILE A 216 4.37 -9.13 16.94
CA ILE A 216 5.21 -10.33 16.94
C ILE A 216 4.40 -11.46 16.31
N VAL A 217 5.07 -12.32 15.53
CA VAL A 217 4.47 -13.50 14.92
C VAL A 217 5.16 -14.75 15.46
N SER A 218 4.36 -15.68 15.96
CA SER A 218 4.79 -17.01 16.38
C SER A 218 3.99 -18.05 15.60
N VAL A 219 4.66 -18.84 14.76
CA VAL A 219 4.04 -19.83 13.87
C VAL A 219 3.02 -19.17 12.92
N ASN A 220 1.72 -19.26 13.22
CA ASN A 220 0.63 -18.65 12.46
C ASN A 220 -0.18 -17.66 13.31
N THR A 221 0.27 -17.34 14.53
CA THR A 221 -0.38 -16.37 15.41
C THR A 221 0.38 -15.07 15.36
N LEU A 222 -0.29 -13.99 14.98
CA LEU A 222 0.22 -12.62 15.03
C LEU A 222 -0.41 -11.91 16.23
N GLN A 223 0.42 -11.44 17.15
CA GLN A 223 0.02 -10.57 18.23
C GLN A 223 0.43 -9.13 17.90
N PHE A 224 -0.55 -8.24 17.81
CA PHE A 224 -0.36 -6.81 17.59
C PHE A 224 -0.68 -6.06 18.88
N THR A 225 0.15 -5.09 19.25
CA THR A 225 -0.02 -4.30 20.45
C THR A 225 0.04 -2.81 20.14
N ILE A 226 -0.97 -2.09 20.63
CA ILE A 226 -1.00 -0.64 20.76
C ILE A 226 -0.67 -0.34 22.21
N SER A 227 0.48 0.26 22.48
CA SER A 227 0.89 0.61 23.85
C SER A 227 0.06 1.77 24.40
N ALA A 228 -0.07 1.85 25.73
CA ALA A 228 -0.51 3.06 26.40
C ALA A 228 0.35 4.25 25.95
N ALA A 229 -0.27 5.41 25.74
CA ALA A 229 0.41 6.63 25.38
C ALA A 229 1.36 7.06 26.51
N SER A 230 2.57 7.47 26.13
CA SER A 230 3.56 8.03 27.04
C SER A 230 3.57 9.55 26.88
N GLY A 231 3.30 10.27 27.97
CA GLY A 231 3.06 11.71 27.95
C GLY A 231 1.59 12.06 27.69
N SER A 232 1.26 13.33 27.90
CA SER A 232 -0.07 13.88 27.67
C SER A 232 0.01 15.41 27.52
N PHE A 233 -1.09 16.03 27.11
CA PHE A 233 -1.28 17.48 27.11
C PHE A 233 -2.78 17.76 27.17
N SER A 234 -3.17 19.02 27.38
CA SER A 234 -4.56 19.39 27.73
C SER A 234 -5.62 18.93 26.72
N THR A 235 -5.27 18.85 25.43
CA THR A 235 -6.17 18.44 24.34
C THR A 235 -5.87 17.05 23.80
N PHE A 236 -4.99 16.28 24.46
CA PHE A 236 -4.69 14.91 24.07
C PHE A 236 -5.95 14.04 24.23
N PRO A 237 -6.35 13.24 23.22
CA PRO A 237 -7.52 12.39 23.33
C PRO A 237 -7.38 11.37 24.45
N THR A 238 -8.38 11.29 25.33
CA THR A 238 -8.46 10.27 26.38
C THR A 238 -8.82 8.89 25.82
N SER A 239 -9.41 8.84 24.63
CA SER A 239 -9.70 7.60 23.91
C SER A 239 -9.56 7.76 22.39
N ARG A 240 -9.28 6.67 21.68
CA ARG A 240 -9.11 6.64 20.22
C ARG A 240 -9.76 5.41 19.61
N THR A 241 -10.14 5.52 18.35
CA THR A 241 -10.51 4.36 17.51
C THR A 241 -9.34 4.00 16.59
N TYR A 242 -9.29 2.75 16.15
CA TYR A 242 -8.19 2.26 15.32
C TYR A 242 -8.70 1.40 14.17
N GLU A 243 -8.06 1.55 13.02
CA GLU A 243 -8.10 0.57 11.93
C GLU A 243 -6.72 -0.05 11.81
N ILE A 244 -6.60 -1.37 11.85
CA ILE A 244 -5.33 -2.05 11.69
C ILE A 244 -5.37 -2.81 10.37
N GLN A 245 -4.50 -2.41 9.43
CA GLN A 245 -4.35 -3.10 8.14
C GLN A 245 -3.07 -3.94 8.18
N LEU A 246 -3.23 -5.26 8.31
CA LEU A 246 -2.15 -6.22 8.19
C LEU A 246 -2.00 -6.58 6.72
N ARG A 247 -0.98 -6.02 6.05
CA ARG A 247 -0.81 -6.09 4.59
C ARG A 247 -0.04 -7.34 4.18
N GLY A 248 -0.49 -7.99 3.11
CA GLY A 248 0.21 -9.11 2.50
C GLY A 248 0.20 -10.37 3.38
N VAL A 249 -0.94 -10.71 3.97
CA VAL A 249 -1.14 -11.91 4.80
C VAL A 249 -2.34 -12.72 4.33
N PHE A 250 -2.36 -13.99 4.69
CA PHE A 250 -3.53 -14.83 4.50
C PHE A 250 -4.66 -14.44 5.47
N PRO A 251 -5.92 -14.81 5.17
CA PRO A 251 -7.06 -14.50 6.04
C PRO A 251 -6.89 -15.04 7.46
N ALA A 252 -7.52 -14.35 8.41
CA ALA A 252 -7.61 -14.84 9.78
C ALA A 252 -8.64 -15.98 9.87
N THR A 253 -8.35 -16.98 10.70
CA THR A 253 -9.33 -17.96 11.20
C THR A 253 -10.02 -17.47 12.46
N ASN A 254 -9.32 -16.66 13.25
CA ASN A 254 -9.81 -16.07 14.50
C ASN A 254 -9.12 -14.73 14.76
N VAL A 255 -9.85 -13.79 15.37
CA VAL A 255 -9.34 -12.49 15.82
C VAL A 255 -9.89 -12.19 17.21
N LEU A 256 -8.99 -11.93 18.16
CA LEU A 256 -9.31 -11.51 19.52
C LEU A 256 -8.81 -10.07 19.74
N ILE A 257 -9.63 -9.22 20.35
CA ILE A 257 -9.24 -7.88 20.79
C ILE A 257 -9.39 -7.86 22.31
N ASN A 258 -8.30 -7.67 23.05
CA ASN A 258 -8.25 -7.78 24.51
C ASN A 258 -8.91 -9.07 25.02
N ASN A 259 -8.58 -10.21 24.40
CA ASN A 259 -9.16 -11.54 24.66
C ASN A 259 -10.65 -11.71 24.34
N VAL A 260 -11.29 -10.71 23.72
CA VAL A 260 -12.68 -10.78 23.27
C VAL A 260 -12.73 -11.12 21.78
N SER A 261 -13.44 -12.18 21.42
CA SER A 261 -13.59 -12.59 20.02
C SER A 261 -14.31 -11.52 19.21
N SER A 262 -13.75 -11.21 18.05
CA SER A 262 -14.31 -10.27 17.08
C SER A 262 -15.03 -11.00 15.96
N SER A 263 -16.13 -10.44 15.46
CA SER A 263 -16.89 -11.02 14.34
C SER A 263 -16.25 -10.69 12.98
N PHE A 264 -16.25 -11.67 12.08
CA PHE A 264 -15.91 -11.45 10.69
C PHE A 264 -17.05 -10.71 9.96
N GLU A 265 -16.71 -9.64 9.25
CA GLU A 265 -17.61 -8.79 8.49
C GLU A 265 -17.21 -8.85 6.99
N PRO A 266 -17.98 -9.50 6.10
CA PRO A 266 -17.56 -9.72 4.71
C PRO A 266 -17.48 -8.43 3.88
N PHE A 267 -18.21 -7.39 4.26
CA PHE A 267 -18.13 -6.08 3.65
C PHE A 267 -18.04 -5.02 4.73
N ASN A 268 -17.17 -4.04 4.51
CA ASN A 268 -17.30 -2.74 5.15
C ASN A 268 -18.42 -1.96 4.45
N GLU A 269 -19.64 -2.53 4.43
CA GLU A 269 -20.79 -1.73 4.09
C GLU A 269 -20.91 -0.69 5.20
N LEU A 270 -20.71 0.57 4.82
CA LEU A 270 -21.21 1.72 5.56
C LEU A 270 -22.74 1.55 5.61
N VAL A 271 -23.23 0.70 6.50
CA VAL A 271 -24.65 0.46 6.67
C VAL A 271 -25.17 1.68 7.40
N ASN A 272 -25.67 2.64 6.61
CA ASN A 272 -26.35 3.86 7.03
C ASN A 272 -26.85 3.79 8.49
N GLY A 273 -26.08 4.33 9.42
CA GLY A 273 -26.48 4.53 10.82
C GLY A 273 -26.23 3.37 11.81
N GLN A 274 -25.53 2.29 11.43
CA GLN A 274 -25.10 1.23 12.36
C GLN A 274 -23.57 1.09 12.54
N ASP A 275 -22.80 2.00 11.93
CA ASP A 275 -21.33 1.97 11.84
C ASP A 275 -20.57 2.07 13.19
N ASP A 276 -21.25 2.24 14.32
CA ASP A 276 -20.63 2.76 15.55
C ASP A 276 -20.71 1.83 16.79
N ILE A 277 -21.17 0.56 16.68
CA ILE A 277 -21.45 -0.22 17.90
C ILE A 277 -20.49 -1.37 18.18
N LYS A 278 -19.88 -2.04 17.19
CA LYS A 278 -19.05 -3.24 17.46
C LYS A 278 -17.72 -3.27 16.69
N ASN A 279 -16.71 -3.76 17.40
CA ASN A 279 -15.44 -4.14 16.80
C ASN A 279 -15.64 -5.37 15.90
N GLY A 280 -14.86 -5.45 14.84
CA GLY A 280 -14.96 -6.52 13.85
C GLY A 280 -13.74 -6.54 12.96
N TYR A 281 -13.70 -7.48 12.03
CA TYR A 281 -12.62 -7.54 11.04
C TYR A 281 -13.13 -8.05 9.70
N THR A 282 -12.45 -7.65 8.63
CA THR A 282 -12.72 -8.09 7.27
C THR A 282 -11.42 -8.53 6.57
N TYR A 283 -11.54 -9.01 5.34
CA TYR A 283 -10.41 -9.38 4.52
C TYR A 283 -10.55 -8.76 3.12
N ASP A 284 -9.60 -7.90 2.75
CA ASP A 284 -9.50 -7.40 1.38
C ASP A 284 -8.63 -8.34 0.55
N GLY A 285 -9.28 -9.13 -0.30
CA GLY A 285 -8.64 -10.03 -1.22
C GLY A 285 -7.87 -9.34 -2.35
N SER A 286 -8.08 -8.05 -2.62
CA SER A 286 -7.35 -7.32 -3.66
C SER A 286 -5.96 -6.89 -3.20
N THR A 287 -5.81 -6.56 -1.91
CA THR A 287 -4.53 -6.20 -1.28
C THR A 287 -3.97 -7.32 -0.39
N LEU A 288 -4.67 -8.45 -0.29
CA LEU A 288 -4.38 -9.56 0.63
C LEU A 288 -4.16 -9.06 2.06
N SER A 289 -5.15 -8.35 2.58
CA SER A 289 -5.03 -7.67 3.87
C SER A 289 -6.15 -8.06 4.81
N ILE A 290 -5.79 -8.34 6.07
CA ILE A 290 -6.77 -8.36 7.16
C ILE A 290 -6.93 -6.90 7.61
N ILE A 291 -8.18 -6.45 7.72
CA ILE A 291 -8.52 -5.12 8.23
C ILE A 291 -9.33 -5.30 9.52
N ILE A 292 -8.79 -4.82 10.63
CA ILE A 292 -9.38 -4.96 11.96
C ILE A 292 -9.88 -3.59 12.40
N TYR A 293 -11.13 -3.50 12.81
CA TYR A 293 -11.78 -2.27 13.23
C TYR A 293 -12.01 -2.26 14.74
N ILE A 294 -11.37 -1.31 15.41
CA ILE A 294 -11.64 -0.93 16.79
C ILE A 294 -12.51 0.33 16.74
N ARG A 295 -13.83 0.13 16.61
CA ARG A 295 -14.82 1.20 16.43
C ARG A 295 -15.27 1.80 17.76
N GLN A 296 -15.24 0.99 18.82
CA GLN A 296 -15.42 1.49 20.18
C GLN A 296 -14.13 2.18 20.63
N ALA A 297 -14.20 3.46 20.98
CA ALA A 297 -13.03 4.20 21.40
C ALA A 297 -12.42 3.58 22.66
N VAL A 298 -11.15 3.20 22.58
CA VAL A 298 -10.37 2.59 23.67
C VAL A 298 -9.54 3.67 24.36
N SER A 299 -9.32 3.52 25.67
CA SER A 299 -8.50 4.47 26.43
C SER A 299 -7.10 4.59 25.84
N THR A 300 -6.58 5.82 25.72
CA THR A 300 -5.19 6.04 25.32
C THR A 300 -4.20 5.78 26.46
N SER A 301 -4.68 5.64 27.70
CA SER A 301 -3.84 5.32 28.87
C SER A 301 -3.62 3.81 29.08
N GLU A 302 -4.26 2.96 28.28
CA GLU A 302 -4.20 1.51 28.39
C GLU A 302 -3.66 0.89 27.10
N SER A 303 -3.03 -0.27 27.23
CA SER A 303 -2.61 -1.03 26.06
C SER A 303 -3.76 -1.82 25.45
N VAL A 304 -3.81 -1.91 24.12
CA VAL A 304 -4.69 -2.82 23.40
C VAL A 304 -3.87 -3.93 22.78
N VAL A 305 -4.29 -5.18 23.00
CA VAL A 305 -3.68 -6.38 22.43
C VAL A 305 -4.66 -7.01 21.47
N ILE A 306 -4.22 -7.25 20.24
CA ILE A 306 -4.97 -7.95 19.21
C ILE A 306 -4.23 -9.24 18.86
N GLU A 307 -4.93 -10.36 18.91
CA GLU A 307 -4.39 -11.67 18.51
C GLU A 307 -5.10 -12.14 17.26
N VAL A 308 -4.32 -12.55 16.26
CA VAL A 308 -4.80 -12.95 14.94
C VAL A 308 -4.23 -14.32 14.62
N GLU A 309 -5.09 -15.31 14.48
CA GLU A 309 -4.71 -16.63 13.97
C GLU A 309 -4.84 -16.62 12.44
N LEU A 310 -3.73 -16.82 11.74
CA LEU A 310 -3.68 -16.80 10.28
C LEU A 310 -3.94 -18.20 9.71
N SER A 311 -4.68 -18.29 8.60
CA SER A 311 -4.94 -19.56 7.94
C SER A 311 -3.68 -20.19 7.33
N GLU A 312 -2.66 -19.38 7.01
CA GLU A 312 -1.38 -19.81 6.47
C GLU A 312 -0.26 -18.88 6.96
N SER A 313 0.98 -19.36 6.92
CA SER A 313 2.16 -18.60 7.38
C SER A 313 2.41 -17.33 6.57
N ILE A 314 2.92 -16.29 7.25
CA ILE A 314 3.34 -15.01 6.64
C ILE A 314 4.48 -15.15 5.62
N SER A 315 5.23 -16.26 5.65
CA SER A 315 6.29 -16.57 4.69
C SER A 315 5.81 -17.47 3.55
N ASN A 316 4.49 -17.68 3.41
CA ASN A 316 3.94 -18.53 2.37
C ASN A 316 4.36 -18.01 0.98
N PRO A 317 4.90 -18.89 0.11
CA PRO A 317 5.40 -18.50 -1.21
C PRO A 317 4.41 -17.76 -2.09
N LEU A 318 3.09 -17.96 -1.90
CA LEU A 318 2.05 -17.28 -2.68
C LEU A 318 1.96 -15.77 -2.40
N LEU A 319 2.40 -15.33 -1.21
CA LEU A 319 2.50 -13.92 -0.84
C LEU A 319 3.75 -13.26 -1.44
N VAL A 320 4.83 -14.03 -1.58
CA VAL A 320 6.19 -13.53 -1.86
C VAL A 320 6.66 -13.85 -3.29
N ARG A 321 5.76 -14.22 -4.22
CA ARG A 321 6.19 -14.64 -5.57
C ARG A 321 6.88 -13.51 -6.33
N THR A 322 8.14 -13.75 -6.70
CA THR A 322 8.94 -12.91 -7.61
C THR A 322 8.95 -13.53 -9.02
N PRO A 323 8.88 -12.73 -10.11
CA PRO A 323 9.21 -11.31 -10.15
C PRO A 323 8.05 -10.34 -9.89
N ILE A 324 6.79 -10.78 -9.93
CA ILE A 324 5.61 -9.93 -9.67
C ILE A 324 4.62 -10.66 -8.77
N SER A 325 4.10 -9.96 -7.76
CA SER A 325 3.07 -10.51 -6.87
C SER A 325 1.68 -10.56 -7.50
N PHE A 326 0.77 -11.19 -6.76
CA PHE A 326 -0.64 -11.24 -7.06
C PHE A 326 -1.25 -9.83 -7.09
N ILE A 327 -0.92 -8.99 -6.11
CA ILE A 327 -1.52 -7.66 -5.94
C ILE A 327 -1.15 -6.76 -7.12
N SER A 328 0.13 -6.79 -7.51
CA SER A 328 0.63 -6.07 -8.69
C SER A 328 -0.03 -6.55 -9.99
N LEU A 329 -0.09 -7.86 -10.22
CA LEU A 329 -0.75 -8.42 -11.41
C LEU A 329 -2.25 -8.12 -11.44
N LEU A 330 -2.93 -8.23 -10.29
CA LEU A 330 -4.35 -7.94 -10.17
C LEU A 330 -4.65 -6.47 -10.51
N SER A 331 -3.88 -5.53 -9.95
CA SER A 331 -4.00 -4.11 -10.26
C SER A 331 -3.83 -3.85 -11.76
N ARG A 332 -2.84 -4.50 -12.39
CA ARG A 332 -2.60 -4.38 -13.84
C ARG A 332 -3.73 -5.01 -14.67
N CYS A 333 -4.35 -6.11 -14.22
CA CYS A 333 -5.57 -6.65 -14.84
C CYS A 333 -6.75 -5.69 -14.73
N GLN A 334 -6.95 -5.08 -13.58
CA GLN A 334 -8.02 -4.11 -13.37
C GLN A 334 -7.82 -2.85 -14.22
N LEU A 335 -6.57 -2.37 -14.34
CA LEU A 335 -6.22 -1.27 -15.23
C LEU A 335 -6.42 -1.64 -16.71
N ALA A 336 -6.01 -2.85 -17.11
CA ALA A 336 -6.23 -3.35 -18.47
C ALA A 336 -7.72 -3.41 -18.80
N LYS A 337 -8.54 -3.93 -17.88
CA LYS A 337 -10.01 -3.93 -18.00
C LYS A 337 -10.55 -2.51 -18.15
N ALA A 338 -10.18 -1.59 -17.24
CA ALA A 338 -10.66 -0.22 -17.28
C ALA A 338 -10.25 0.52 -18.56
N ARG A 339 -9.09 0.15 -19.14
CA ARG A 339 -8.66 0.69 -20.43
C ARG A 339 -9.52 0.17 -21.58
N LEU A 340 -9.86 -1.13 -21.60
CA LEU A 340 -10.77 -1.69 -22.60
C LEU A 340 -12.19 -1.12 -22.46
N ASP A 341 -12.68 -0.95 -21.22
CA ASP A 341 -13.98 -0.32 -20.96
C ASP A 341 -14.03 1.12 -21.49
N TYR A 342 -12.91 1.84 -21.56
CA TYR A 342 -12.85 3.18 -22.16
C TYR A 342 -12.91 3.17 -23.69
N GLU A 343 -12.43 2.09 -24.32
CA GLU A 343 -12.59 1.92 -25.77
C GLU A 343 -14.06 1.63 -26.14
N TRP A 344 -14.90 1.29 -25.17
CA TRP A 344 -16.35 1.13 -25.33
C TRP A 344 -16.97 2.46 -25.80
N GLY A 345 -17.52 2.46 -27.02
CA GLY A 345 -18.15 3.63 -27.62
C GLY A 345 -17.24 4.49 -28.50
N ILE A 346 -15.94 4.19 -28.55
CA ILE A 346 -15.01 4.72 -29.57
C ILE A 346 -14.77 3.64 -30.65
N ARG A 347 -14.65 2.37 -30.24
CA ARG A 347 -14.56 1.17 -31.10
C ARG A 347 -15.44 0.03 -30.54
N THR A 348 -15.63 -1.02 -31.32
CA THR A 348 -16.47 -2.21 -31.04
C THR A 348 -15.75 -3.27 -30.19
N VAL A 349 -15.23 -2.91 -29.00
CA VAL A 349 -14.78 -3.90 -28.01
C VAL A 349 -15.78 -3.88 -26.85
N TYR A 350 -16.41 -5.01 -26.60
CA TYR A 350 -17.43 -5.20 -25.57
C TYR A 350 -16.90 -6.07 -24.44
N MET A 351 -17.52 -5.99 -23.26
CA MET A 351 -17.11 -6.78 -22.10
C MET A 351 -17.09 -8.29 -22.36
N ASP A 352 -17.98 -8.77 -23.23
CA ASP A 352 -18.07 -10.18 -23.62
C ASP A 352 -16.89 -10.65 -24.48
N ASP A 353 -16.06 -9.72 -25.00
CA ASP A 353 -14.87 -10.05 -25.80
C ASP A 353 -13.67 -10.42 -24.93
N TYR A 354 -13.69 -10.12 -23.62
CA TYR A 354 -12.58 -10.39 -22.69
C TYR A 354 -12.98 -11.07 -21.36
N PRO A 355 -13.74 -12.18 -21.37
CA PRO A 355 -14.22 -12.85 -20.17
C PRO A 355 -13.10 -13.41 -19.29
N LEU A 356 -11.94 -13.80 -19.85
CA LEU A 356 -10.83 -14.34 -19.06
C LEU A 356 -10.05 -13.23 -18.34
N LEU A 357 -9.88 -12.07 -18.96
CA LEU A 357 -9.35 -10.88 -18.29
C LEU A 357 -10.29 -10.41 -17.18
N LEU A 358 -11.60 -10.40 -17.43
CA LEU A 358 -12.60 -10.08 -16.42
C LEU A 358 -12.53 -11.05 -15.24
N ASP A 359 -12.44 -12.36 -15.51
CA ASP A 359 -12.27 -13.38 -14.47
C ASP A 359 -10.98 -13.16 -13.67
N ALA A 360 -9.86 -12.85 -14.32
CA ALA A 360 -8.61 -12.54 -13.63
C ALA A 360 -8.76 -11.31 -12.72
N ALA A 361 -9.30 -10.20 -13.24
CA ALA A 361 -9.50 -8.93 -12.54
C ALA A 361 -10.49 -9.04 -11.34
N ALA A 362 -11.41 -10.01 -11.37
CA ALA A 362 -12.37 -10.28 -10.30
C ALA A 362 -11.83 -11.19 -9.19
N THR A 363 -10.58 -11.66 -9.27
CA THR A 363 -10.04 -12.61 -8.27
C THR A 363 -9.98 -12.02 -6.87
N GLY A 364 -9.54 -10.77 -6.72
CA GLY A 364 -9.50 -10.11 -5.41
C GLY A 364 -10.88 -10.07 -4.75
N LEU A 365 -11.91 -9.70 -5.52
CA LEU A 365 -13.30 -9.68 -5.04
C LEU A 365 -13.77 -11.07 -4.58
N ARG A 366 -13.50 -12.14 -5.34
CA ARG A 366 -13.86 -13.51 -4.91
C ARG A 366 -13.21 -13.89 -3.58
N ILE A 367 -11.95 -13.49 -3.39
CA ILE A 367 -11.24 -13.74 -2.15
C ILE A 367 -11.87 -12.92 -1.01
N THR A 368 -12.21 -11.65 -1.22
CA THR A 368 -12.95 -10.82 -0.24
C THR A 368 -14.27 -11.48 0.18
N HIS A 369 -15.06 -11.94 -0.79
CA HIS A 369 -16.36 -12.59 -0.53
C HIS A 369 -16.23 -13.94 0.20
N ARG A 370 -15.17 -14.71 -0.07
CA ARG A 370 -14.94 -16.03 0.54
C ARG A 370 -13.47 -16.22 0.91
N PRO A 371 -13.00 -15.61 2.01
CA PRO A 371 -11.57 -15.61 2.36
C PRO A 371 -11.00 -17.01 2.58
N SER A 372 -11.78 -17.96 3.10
CA SER A 372 -11.37 -19.36 3.25
C SER A 372 -10.88 -20.02 1.95
N THR A 373 -11.23 -19.46 0.78
CA THR A 373 -10.79 -19.94 -0.53
C THR A 373 -9.53 -19.27 -1.07
N ALA A 374 -8.93 -18.32 -0.33
CA ALA A 374 -7.81 -17.48 -0.78
C ALA A 374 -6.67 -18.28 -1.42
N LYS A 375 -6.19 -19.34 -0.76
CA LYS A 375 -5.10 -20.19 -1.29
C LYS A 375 -5.45 -20.83 -2.63
N ARG A 376 -6.69 -21.29 -2.80
CA ARG A 376 -7.17 -21.89 -4.06
C ARG A 376 -7.29 -20.83 -5.15
N GLU A 377 -7.87 -19.68 -4.83
CA GLU A 377 -8.05 -18.57 -5.76
C GLU A 377 -6.71 -18.01 -6.25
N LEU A 378 -5.72 -17.85 -5.36
CA LEU A 378 -4.36 -17.43 -5.71
C LEU A 378 -3.68 -18.44 -6.62
N ASN A 379 -3.78 -19.74 -6.33
CA ASN A 379 -3.23 -20.77 -7.22
C ASN A 379 -3.90 -20.75 -8.60
N ALA A 380 -5.23 -20.64 -8.66
CA ALA A 380 -5.97 -20.57 -9.91
C ALA A 380 -5.63 -19.29 -10.71
N PHE A 381 -5.39 -18.17 -10.03
CA PHE A 381 -4.97 -16.91 -10.65
C PHE A 381 -3.69 -17.07 -11.45
N TYR A 382 -2.62 -17.57 -10.81
CA TYR A 382 -1.33 -17.72 -11.47
C TYR A 382 -1.31 -18.85 -12.51
N ASN A 383 -2.01 -19.96 -12.26
CA ASN A 383 -1.94 -21.15 -13.11
C ASN A 383 -2.87 -21.11 -14.31
N LYS A 384 -4.00 -20.41 -14.20
CA LYS A 384 -5.08 -20.46 -15.20
C LYS A 384 -5.52 -19.09 -15.66
N ARG A 385 -5.84 -18.17 -14.74
CA ARG A 385 -6.53 -16.91 -15.09
C ARG A 385 -5.61 -15.92 -15.79
N ILE A 386 -4.44 -15.62 -15.23
CA ILE A 386 -3.48 -14.71 -15.87
C ILE A 386 -2.98 -15.25 -17.22
N PRO A 387 -2.55 -16.53 -17.33
CA PRO A 387 -2.22 -17.09 -18.63
C PRO A 387 -3.38 -17.03 -19.63
N GLY A 388 -4.61 -17.27 -19.18
CA GLY A 388 -5.83 -17.17 -19.98
C GLY A 388 -6.10 -15.76 -20.49
N ALA A 389 -6.06 -14.77 -19.60
CA ALA A 389 -6.22 -13.34 -19.93
C ALA A 389 -5.16 -12.86 -20.93
N CYS A 390 -3.90 -13.27 -20.75
CA CYS A 390 -2.83 -12.96 -21.68
C CYS A 390 -3.05 -13.57 -23.07
N ASN A 391 -3.51 -14.82 -23.14
CA ASN A 391 -3.82 -15.47 -24.41
C ASN A 391 -5.02 -14.80 -25.12
N GLU A 392 -6.05 -14.45 -24.36
CA GLU A 392 -7.23 -13.74 -24.85
C GLU A 392 -6.87 -12.39 -25.48
N LEU A 393 -6.14 -11.54 -24.75
CA LEU A 393 -5.64 -10.27 -25.26
C LEU A 393 -4.74 -10.42 -26.49
N ALA A 394 -3.93 -11.48 -26.54
CA ALA A 394 -3.03 -11.72 -27.65
C ALA A 394 -3.77 -12.14 -28.94
N THR A 395 -4.82 -12.96 -28.82
CA THR A 395 -5.34 -13.75 -29.97
C THR A 395 -6.84 -13.71 -30.20
N LYS A 396 -7.66 -13.27 -29.23
CA LYS A 396 -9.13 -13.43 -29.31
C LYS A 396 -9.90 -12.14 -29.56
N ILE A 397 -9.32 -10.98 -29.21
CA ILE A 397 -9.97 -9.69 -29.42
C ILE A 397 -9.54 -9.18 -30.79
N ASP A 398 -10.37 -9.32 -31.82
CA ASP A 398 -9.97 -8.98 -33.20
C ASP A 398 -10.01 -7.48 -33.50
N ASN A 399 -10.90 -6.73 -32.84
CA ASN A 399 -11.17 -5.31 -33.12
C ASN A 399 -10.37 -4.32 -32.25
N ILE A 400 -9.43 -4.80 -31.43
CA ILE A 400 -8.61 -3.94 -30.58
C ILE A 400 -7.49 -3.27 -31.39
N ASP A 401 -7.27 -1.98 -31.13
CA ASP A 401 -6.15 -1.23 -31.69
C ASP A 401 -4.80 -1.95 -31.40
N PRO A 402 -3.93 -2.16 -32.40
CA PRO A 402 -2.66 -2.87 -32.21
C PRO A 402 -1.73 -2.23 -31.16
N ASN A 403 -1.71 -0.90 -31.05
CA ASN A 403 -0.90 -0.22 -30.05
C ASN A 403 -1.46 -0.46 -28.64
N ILE A 404 -2.79 -0.39 -28.48
CA ILE A 404 -3.43 -0.72 -27.20
C ILE A 404 -3.14 -2.17 -26.83
N ARG A 405 -3.26 -3.11 -27.77
CA ARG A 405 -2.91 -4.51 -27.55
C ARG A 405 -1.48 -4.66 -27.03
N ASN A 406 -0.52 -4.00 -27.66
CA ASN A 406 0.88 -4.04 -27.25
C ASN A 406 1.09 -3.48 -25.84
N ILE A 407 0.43 -2.37 -25.49
CA ILE A 407 0.45 -1.80 -24.14
C ILE A 407 -0.08 -2.82 -23.12
N LEU A 408 -1.25 -3.40 -23.36
CA LEU A 408 -1.87 -4.34 -22.42
C LEU A 408 -1.01 -5.59 -22.20
N LEU A 409 -0.47 -6.17 -23.28
CA LEU A 409 0.40 -7.33 -23.20
C LEU A 409 1.71 -7.03 -22.45
N ALA A 410 2.27 -5.84 -22.64
CA ALA A 410 3.48 -5.40 -21.95
C ALA A 410 3.23 -5.14 -20.45
N GLN A 411 2.16 -4.42 -20.12
CA GLN A 411 1.81 -4.09 -18.74
C GLN A 411 1.51 -5.35 -17.91
N LEU A 412 0.77 -6.32 -18.46
CA LEU A 412 0.49 -7.61 -17.81
C LEU A 412 1.69 -8.58 -17.80
N GLN A 413 2.81 -8.20 -18.43
CA GLN A 413 4.00 -9.04 -18.59
C GLN A 413 3.67 -10.43 -19.11
N CYS A 414 2.83 -10.50 -20.15
CA CYS A 414 2.33 -11.75 -20.69
C CYS A 414 3.44 -12.69 -21.22
N ASN A 415 4.61 -12.14 -21.53
CA ASN A 415 5.80 -12.90 -21.88
C ASN A 415 6.25 -13.90 -20.78
N LEU A 416 5.99 -13.61 -19.50
CA LEU A 416 6.29 -14.50 -18.37
C LEU A 416 5.42 -15.76 -18.37
N PHE A 417 4.23 -15.68 -18.95
CA PHE A 417 3.21 -16.74 -18.92
C PHE A 417 3.17 -17.57 -20.19
N THR A 418 4.12 -17.38 -21.11
CA THR A 418 4.30 -18.24 -22.28
C THR A 418 4.78 -19.65 -21.87
N LYS A 419 4.27 -20.71 -22.53
CA LYS A 419 4.48 -22.13 -22.17
C LYS A 419 5.95 -22.51 -21.86
N LYS A 420 6.94 -21.87 -22.51
CA LYS A 420 8.38 -22.16 -22.33
C LYS A 420 8.98 -21.58 -21.04
N LYS A 421 8.52 -20.41 -20.56
CA LYS A 421 9.09 -19.74 -19.36
C LYS A 421 8.37 -20.11 -18.06
N PHE A 422 7.08 -20.43 -18.13
CA PHE A 422 6.26 -20.83 -16.99
C PHE A 422 6.87 -22.03 -16.22
N ASN A 423 7.30 -23.08 -16.93
CA ASN A 423 7.91 -24.27 -16.33
C ASN A 423 9.28 -24.00 -15.69
N LYS A 424 10.02 -22.97 -16.12
CA LYS A 424 11.36 -22.65 -15.58
C LYS A 424 11.29 -21.84 -14.29
N ILE A 425 10.29 -20.96 -14.17
CA ILE A 425 10.04 -20.16 -12.96
C ILE A 425 9.41 -21.02 -11.86
N TRP A 426 8.57 -21.99 -12.23
CA TRP A 426 7.84 -22.83 -11.27
C TRP A 426 8.58 -24.09 -10.79
N ASN A 427 9.58 -24.59 -11.53
CA ASN A 427 10.33 -25.80 -11.14
C ASN A 427 11.53 -25.55 -10.22
N LEU A 428 11.88 -24.29 -9.88
CA LEU A 428 12.98 -23.99 -8.97
C LEU A 428 12.68 -24.32 -7.49
N LYS A 429 11.50 -24.86 -7.16
CA LYS A 429 11.17 -25.37 -5.80
C LYS A 429 11.06 -26.89 -5.67
N LYS A 430 11.47 -27.66 -6.68
CA LYS A 430 11.67 -29.13 -6.51
C LYS A 430 13.10 -29.54 -6.18
N SER A 431 14.02 -28.57 -6.06
CA SER A 431 15.43 -28.78 -5.70
C SER A 431 15.72 -28.26 -4.29
N SER A 432 15.12 -28.89 -3.28
CA SER A 432 15.65 -28.89 -1.91
C SER A 432 15.61 -30.33 -1.40
N LYS A 433 16.53 -31.13 -1.93
CA LYS A 433 17.07 -32.29 -1.23
C LYS A 433 18.53 -31.95 -0.95
N ILE A 434 18.89 -32.18 0.32
CA ILE A 434 20.17 -31.96 1.03
C ILE A 434 20.16 -30.67 1.82
#